data_AF-A0A4Q5GTE5-F1
#
_entry.id   AF-A0A4Q5GTE5-F1
#
_cell.length_a   1.000
_cell.length_b   1.000
_cell.length_c   1.000
_cell.angle_alpha   90.00
_cell.angle_beta   90.00
_cell.angle_gamma   90.00
#
_symmetry.space_group_name_H-M   'P 1'
#
loop_
_entity.id
_entity.type
_entity.pdbx_description
1 polymer ?
#
loop_
_entity_poly.entity_id
_entity_poly.type
_entity_poly.pdbx_seq_one_letter_code
_entity_poly.pdbx_strand_id
1 'polypeptide(L)'
;ENLQQKENIRDIITTAAKEKEISAAAVDRNDTSVPADTGVSTNASVSPFSGGSALHAIRPWQELVDGLCLESSWAEIACMKSGYGGLLSRYFKEAVGFFKQHILLYDKGPSLLNSSDVHQYFANFTAPGSRTSAFLHAELLKLEAAEQSHSLDPYRFEKRIGGQRTYMGCPIPDEAPPRPEDNAIWNDRTKQWILPRLRSKAAS
;
A
#
# COMPACT_ATOMS: atom_id res chain seq x y z
N GLU A 1 -25.25 -20.09 45.36
CA GLU A 1 -26.11 -18.87 45.40
C GLU A 1 -25.71 -17.98 44.23
N ASN A 2 -26.62 -17.79 43.27
CA ASN A 2 -27.53 -16.63 43.19
C ASN A 2 -26.78 -15.42 42.57
N LEU A 3 -26.80 -15.30 41.24
CA LEU A 3 -27.75 -14.48 40.45
C LEU A 3 -27.39 -12.98 40.47
N GLN A 4 -27.49 -12.40 39.26
CA GLN A 4 -27.67 -10.98 38.99
C GLN A 4 -26.45 -10.06 39.14
N GLN A 5 -25.81 -9.75 38.01
CA GLN A 5 -25.90 -8.36 37.56
C GLN A 5 -26.00 -8.27 36.04
N LYS A 6 -27.26 -8.27 35.63
CA LYS A 6 -27.79 -8.04 34.30
C LYS A 6 -27.78 -6.53 34.05
N GLU A 7 -27.43 -6.13 32.84
CA GLU A 7 -27.82 -4.88 32.16
C GLU A 7 -27.32 -3.54 32.74
N ASN A 8 -26.48 -2.84 31.96
CA ASN A 8 -26.68 -1.41 31.76
C ASN A 8 -26.29 -1.00 30.32
N ILE A 9 -27.19 -1.26 29.37
CA ILE A 9 -27.20 -0.62 28.05
C ILE A 9 -28.34 0.40 28.07
N ARG A 10 -28.03 1.61 28.53
CA ARG A 10 -28.75 2.89 28.31
C ARG A 10 -27.67 3.96 28.62
N ASP A 11 -27.18 4.78 27.71
CA ASP A 11 -27.88 5.78 26.89
C ASP A 11 -26.97 6.20 25.72
N ILE A 12 -27.39 6.03 24.46
CA ILE A 12 -26.81 6.78 23.33
C ILE A 12 -27.99 7.30 22.50
N ILE A 13 -28.54 8.43 22.94
CA ILE A 13 -29.50 9.24 22.18
C ILE A 13 -28.92 10.65 22.06
N THR A 14 -28.65 11.04 20.80
CA THR A 14 -28.73 12.42 20.25
C THR A 14 -27.69 13.43 20.79
N THR A 15 -26.94 14.16 19.96
CA THR A 15 -27.32 15.44 19.32
C THR A 15 -26.16 15.86 18.40
N ALA A 16 -26.31 15.86 17.07
CA ALA A 16 -26.69 16.98 16.20
C ALA A 16 -25.77 18.23 16.23
N ALA A 17 -25.24 18.53 15.03
CA ALA A 17 -24.90 19.85 14.48
C ALA A 17 -24.06 20.83 15.31
N LYS A 18 -22.82 21.07 14.85
CA LYS A 18 -22.31 22.44 14.77
C LYS A 18 -21.36 22.61 13.59
N GLU A 19 -21.91 23.15 12.51
CA GLU A 19 -21.16 23.88 11.50
C GLU A 19 -20.40 25.02 12.20
N LYS A 20 -19.11 25.15 11.91
CA LYS A 20 -18.33 26.33 12.29
C LYS A 20 -17.93 27.06 11.03
N GLU A 21 -18.79 27.98 10.67
CA GLU A 21 -18.57 29.15 9.84
C GLU A 21 -17.27 29.86 10.28
N ILE A 22 -16.39 30.12 9.32
CA ILE A 22 -15.22 31.00 9.50
C ILE A 22 -15.60 32.37 8.94
N SER A 23 -15.89 33.30 9.85
CA SER A 23 -16.04 34.72 9.57
C SER A 23 -14.71 35.30 9.08
N ALA A 24 -14.69 35.86 7.88
CA ALA A 24 -13.61 36.72 7.41
C ALA A 24 -13.93 38.16 7.82
N ALA A 25 -13.04 38.72 8.65
CA ALA A 25 -13.12 40.07 9.18
C ALA A 25 -13.00 41.13 8.07
N ALA A 26 -13.78 42.19 8.26
CA ALA A 26 -13.68 43.46 7.55
C ALA A 26 -12.28 44.08 7.70
N VAL A 27 -11.72 44.56 6.59
CA VAL A 27 -10.78 45.69 6.56
C VAL A 27 -11.33 46.70 5.58
N ASP A 28 -11.94 47.72 6.17
CA ASP A 28 -12.19 49.04 5.58
C ASP A 28 -10.86 49.79 5.51
N ARG A 29 -10.49 50.28 4.32
CA ARG A 29 -9.57 51.42 4.14
C ARG A 29 -9.94 52.17 2.86
N ASN A 30 -10.88 53.09 3.05
CA ASN A 30 -10.89 54.50 2.62
C ASN A 30 -10.59 54.88 1.15
N ASP A 31 -11.57 55.61 0.62
CA ASP A 31 -11.62 56.38 -0.63
C ASP A 31 -10.38 57.22 -0.95
N THR A 32 -10.06 57.33 -2.25
CA THR A 32 -9.81 58.62 -2.91
C THR A 32 -10.00 58.47 -4.43
N SER A 33 -10.91 59.26 -4.96
CA SER A 33 -11.32 59.39 -6.36
C SER A 33 -10.36 60.23 -7.22
N VAL A 34 -10.00 59.69 -8.41
CA VAL A 34 -9.96 60.28 -9.80
C VAL A 34 -9.01 61.52 -10.01
N PRO A 35 -8.17 61.62 -11.08
CA PRO A 35 -8.61 61.51 -12.49
C PRO A 35 -7.69 60.84 -13.52
N ALA A 36 -8.33 60.51 -14.64
CA ALA A 36 -7.74 60.14 -15.91
C ALA A 36 -7.03 61.35 -16.55
N ASP A 37 -5.81 61.16 -17.05
CA ASP A 37 -5.35 61.85 -18.24
C ASP A 37 -4.22 61.09 -18.97
N THR A 38 -4.50 60.82 -20.24
CA THR A 38 -3.65 60.74 -21.43
C THR A 38 -2.14 60.46 -21.29
N GLY A 39 -1.72 59.31 -21.83
CA GLY A 39 -0.31 59.00 -22.10
C GLY A 39 -0.11 57.64 -22.75
N VAL A 40 -0.46 57.50 -24.03
CA VAL A 40 -0.09 56.34 -24.85
C VAL A 40 1.43 56.30 -24.96
N SER A 41 2.05 55.33 -24.29
CA SER A 41 3.43 54.90 -24.53
C SER A 41 3.38 53.47 -25.07
N THR A 42 3.57 53.34 -26.38
CA THR A 42 3.48 52.10 -27.16
C THR A 42 4.69 51.21 -26.97
N ASN A 43 4.94 50.72 -25.75
CA ASN A 43 6.01 49.75 -25.51
C ASN A 43 5.50 48.61 -24.60
N ALA A 44 4.34 48.06 -24.93
CA ALA A 44 3.93 46.77 -24.39
C ALA A 44 4.73 45.68 -25.12
N SER A 45 5.92 45.36 -24.58
CA SER A 45 6.54 44.07 -24.82
C SER A 45 5.57 43.01 -24.31
N VAL A 46 4.73 42.49 -25.20
CA VAL A 46 3.98 41.26 -24.99
C VAL A 46 5.00 40.16 -24.77
N SER A 47 5.39 39.96 -23.51
CA SER A 47 5.99 38.70 -23.10
C SER A 47 5.00 37.62 -23.53
N PRO A 48 5.40 36.68 -24.41
CA PRO A 48 4.56 35.53 -24.69
C PRO A 48 4.24 34.91 -23.33
N PHE A 49 2.97 34.53 -23.14
CA PHE A 49 2.57 33.72 -22.01
C PHE A 49 3.35 32.41 -22.09
N SER A 50 4.54 32.37 -21.51
CA SER A 50 5.36 31.17 -21.33
C SER A 50 4.74 30.35 -20.20
N GLY A 51 3.49 29.97 -20.41
CA GLY A 51 2.69 29.08 -19.59
C GLY A 51 2.22 27.90 -20.42
N GLY A 52 3.02 27.47 -21.40
CA GLY A 52 2.82 26.18 -22.05
C GLY A 52 3.28 25.08 -21.10
N SER A 53 2.49 24.77 -20.06
CA SER A 53 2.57 23.42 -19.50
C SER A 53 2.29 22.48 -20.66
N ALA A 54 3.30 21.71 -21.07
CA ALA A 54 3.14 20.72 -22.10
C ALA A 54 1.92 19.87 -21.73
N LEU A 55 0.88 19.88 -22.58
CA LEU A 55 -0.31 19.09 -22.34
C LEU A 55 0.11 17.62 -22.37
N HIS A 56 0.30 17.03 -21.19
CA HIS A 56 0.58 15.62 -21.07
C HIS A 56 -0.72 14.84 -21.31
N ALA A 57 -0.64 13.79 -22.13
CA ALA A 57 -1.77 12.88 -22.31
C ALA A 57 -2.16 12.30 -20.94
N ILE A 58 -3.44 12.37 -20.60
CA ILE A 58 -3.97 11.77 -19.38
C ILE A 58 -3.83 10.25 -19.53
N ARG A 59 -3.03 9.65 -18.66
CA ARG A 59 -2.86 8.19 -18.59
C ARG A 59 -4.02 7.60 -17.78
N PRO A 60 -4.47 6.37 -18.08
CA PRO A 60 -5.45 5.70 -17.23
C PRO A 60 -4.88 5.52 -15.82
N TRP A 61 -5.71 5.72 -14.80
CA TRP A 61 -5.27 5.69 -13.41
C TRP A 61 -4.61 4.36 -13.04
N GLN A 62 -5.01 3.25 -13.68
CA GLN A 62 -4.41 1.94 -13.48
C GLN A 62 -2.91 1.97 -13.78
N GLU A 63 -2.49 2.58 -14.89
CA GLU A 63 -1.07 2.71 -15.23
C GLU A 63 -0.31 3.57 -14.22
N LEU A 64 -0.96 4.59 -13.66
CA LEU A 64 -0.37 5.44 -12.63
C LEU A 64 -0.17 4.66 -11.32
N VAL A 65 -1.14 3.84 -10.93
CA VAL A 65 -1.06 2.99 -9.73
C VAL A 65 -0.10 1.81 -9.93
N ASP A 66 -0.03 1.25 -11.13
CA ASP A 66 0.95 0.23 -11.51
C ASP A 66 2.40 0.76 -11.47
N GLY A 67 2.58 2.06 -11.68
CA GLY A 67 3.87 2.73 -11.57
C GLY A 67 4.34 3.01 -10.14
N LEU A 68 3.55 2.68 -9.11
CA LEU A 68 3.97 2.89 -7.71
C LEU A 68 5.11 1.94 -7.34
N CYS A 69 6.18 2.50 -6.79
CA CYS A 69 7.47 1.85 -6.59
C CYS A 69 7.98 2.18 -5.20
N LEU A 70 8.33 1.16 -4.41
CA LEU A 70 8.75 1.34 -3.02
C LEU A 70 10.08 2.09 -2.90
N GLU A 71 10.94 1.99 -3.91
CA GLU A 71 12.26 2.63 -4.00
C GLU A 71 12.17 4.16 -4.16
N SER A 72 10.97 4.70 -4.34
CA SER A 72 10.75 6.14 -4.43
C SER A 72 10.67 6.78 -3.04
N SER A 73 11.26 7.98 -2.90
CA SER A 73 11.30 8.70 -1.62
C SER A 73 9.91 9.04 -1.07
N TRP A 74 8.93 9.28 -1.94
CA TRP A 74 7.55 9.54 -1.49
C TRP A 74 6.94 8.29 -0.85
N ALA A 75 7.23 7.09 -1.37
CA ALA A 75 6.67 5.83 -0.86
C ALA A 75 7.26 5.49 0.51
N GLU A 76 8.55 5.73 0.71
CA GLU A 76 9.20 5.62 2.02
C GLU A 76 8.52 6.53 3.05
N ILE A 77 8.30 7.81 2.71
CA ILE A 77 7.62 8.76 3.59
C ILE A 77 6.18 8.32 3.88
N ALA A 78 5.44 7.83 2.88
CA ALA A 78 4.09 7.31 3.07
C ALA A 78 4.09 6.10 4.04
N CYS A 79 5.07 5.21 3.91
CA CYS A 79 5.25 4.10 4.84
C CYS A 79 5.53 4.59 6.26
N MET A 80 6.47 5.51 6.44
CA MET A 80 6.79 6.09 7.75
C MET A 80 5.56 6.73 8.41
N LYS A 81 4.74 7.44 7.64
CA LYS A 81 3.55 8.14 8.14
C LYS A 81 2.34 7.23 8.41
N SER A 82 2.33 6.00 7.91
CA SER A 82 1.21 5.06 8.07
C SER A 82 1.01 4.56 9.49
N GLY A 83 2.05 4.59 10.33
CA GLY A 83 2.06 3.98 11.66
C GLY A 83 2.39 2.49 11.69
N TYR A 84 2.47 1.81 10.54
CA TYR A 84 2.91 0.41 10.39
C TYR A 84 3.89 0.26 9.21
N GLY A 85 4.79 1.24 9.04
CA GLY A 85 5.64 1.37 7.87
C GLY A 85 6.52 0.16 7.55
N GLY A 86 7.00 -0.57 8.56
CA GLY A 86 7.78 -1.79 8.34
C GLY A 86 6.96 -2.91 7.69
N LEU A 87 5.71 -3.09 8.13
CA LEU A 87 4.78 -4.06 7.55
C LEU A 87 4.33 -3.62 6.15
N LEU A 88 3.99 -2.34 5.99
CA LEU A 88 3.55 -1.77 4.72
C LEU A 88 4.64 -1.82 3.66
N SER A 89 5.90 -1.56 4.02
CA SER A 89 7.05 -1.64 3.11
C SER A 89 7.26 -3.08 2.63
N ARG A 90 7.20 -4.07 3.53
CA ARG A 90 7.38 -5.50 3.18
C ARG A 90 6.32 -5.98 2.19
N TYR A 91 5.06 -5.59 2.41
CA TYR A 91 3.92 -5.99 1.59
C TYR A 91 3.40 -4.86 0.70
N PHE A 92 4.31 -4.00 0.21
CA PHE A 92 3.92 -2.80 -0.53
C PHE A 92 3.16 -3.14 -1.82
N LYS A 93 3.60 -4.20 -2.51
CA LYS A 93 2.96 -4.67 -3.74
C LYS A 93 1.52 -5.12 -3.49
N GLU A 94 1.29 -5.87 -2.42
CA GLU A 94 -0.03 -6.34 -2.00
C GLU A 94 -0.89 -5.16 -1.54
N ALA A 95 -0.31 -4.20 -0.82
CA ALA A 95 -0.99 -2.97 -0.43
C ALA A 95 -1.45 -2.12 -1.62
N VAL A 96 -0.63 -2.03 -2.68
CA VAL A 96 -1.03 -1.41 -3.96
C VAL A 96 -2.19 -2.18 -4.59
N GLY A 97 -2.20 -3.51 -4.50
CA GLY A 97 -3.33 -4.35 -4.92
C GLY A 97 -4.63 -4.00 -4.17
N PHE A 98 -4.58 -3.93 -2.84
CA PHE A 98 -5.73 -3.50 -2.03
C PHE A 98 -6.16 -2.06 -2.34
N PHE A 99 -5.21 -1.17 -2.63
CA PHE A 99 -5.51 0.20 -3.02
C PHE A 99 -6.25 0.27 -4.36
N LYS A 100 -5.89 -0.54 -5.35
CA LYS A 100 -6.66 -0.65 -6.61
C LYS A 100 -8.10 -1.09 -6.37
N GLN A 101 -8.29 -2.09 -5.52
CA GLN A 101 -9.64 -2.55 -5.13
C GLN A 101 -10.42 -1.43 -4.44
N HIS A 102 -9.75 -0.67 -3.57
CA HIS A 102 -10.34 0.49 -2.91
C HIS A 102 -10.77 1.58 -3.92
N ILE A 103 -9.92 1.91 -4.89
CA ILE A 103 -10.24 2.87 -5.95
C ILE A 103 -11.50 2.44 -6.73
N LEU A 104 -11.59 1.15 -7.09
CA LEU A 104 -12.74 0.60 -7.80
C LEU A 104 -14.01 0.63 -6.96
N LEU A 105 -13.92 0.19 -5.69
CA LEU A 105 -15.06 0.13 -4.78
C LEU A 105 -15.67 1.51 -4.51
N TYR A 106 -14.84 2.55 -4.42
CA TYR A 106 -15.28 3.92 -4.12
C TYR A 106 -15.41 4.82 -5.34
N ASP A 107 -15.27 4.26 -6.54
CA ASP A 107 -15.32 4.95 -7.83
C ASP A 107 -14.46 6.23 -7.85
N LYS A 108 -13.20 6.10 -7.42
CA LYS A 108 -12.25 7.22 -7.33
C LYS A 108 -11.34 7.34 -8.55
N GLY A 109 -11.38 6.37 -9.45
CA GLY A 109 -10.55 6.34 -10.66
C GLY A 109 -10.60 7.63 -11.49
N PRO A 110 -11.78 8.23 -11.77
CA PRO A 110 -11.88 9.45 -12.55
C PRO A 110 -11.17 10.67 -11.95
N SER A 111 -10.89 10.66 -10.64
CA SER A 111 -10.22 11.76 -9.94
C SER A 111 -8.70 11.66 -9.92
N LEU A 112 -8.13 10.57 -10.46
CA LEU A 112 -6.70 10.29 -10.45
C LEU A 112 -6.11 10.57 -11.84
N LEU A 113 -5.75 11.83 -12.08
CA LEU A 113 -5.33 12.31 -13.40
C LEU A 113 -3.81 12.28 -13.59
N ASN A 114 -3.05 12.29 -12.49
CA ASN A 114 -1.59 12.30 -12.49
C ASN A 114 -1.00 11.54 -11.28
N SER A 115 0.32 11.32 -11.27
CA SER A 115 1.00 10.61 -10.19
C SER A 115 0.86 11.28 -8.82
N SER A 116 0.79 12.61 -8.75
CA SER A 116 0.60 13.33 -7.49
C SER A 116 -0.75 13.01 -6.85
N ASP A 117 -1.82 12.92 -7.65
CA ASP A 117 -3.15 12.54 -7.16
C ASP A 117 -3.12 11.14 -6.55
N VAL A 118 -2.44 10.21 -7.21
CA VAL A 118 -2.27 8.83 -6.75
C VAL A 118 -1.44 8.79 -5.46
N HIS A 119 -0.31 9.49 -5.39
CA HIS A 119 0.53 9.52 -4.18
C HIS A 119 -0.22 10.08 -2.98
N GLN A 120 -0.95 11.19 -3.17
CA GLN A 120 -1.74 11.81 -2.12
C GLN A 120 -2.87 10.89 -1.67
N TYR A 121 -3.58 10.25 -2.60
CA TYR A 121 -4.67 9.36 -2.26
C TYR A 121 -4.17 8.10 -1.56
N PHE A 122 -3.05 7.52 -2.00
CA PHE A 122 -2.42 6.40 -1.32
C PHE A 122 -1.96 6.77 0.10
N ALA A 123 -1.35 7.94 0.28
CA ALA A 123 -0.95 8.43 1.61
C ALA A 123 -2.16 8.59 2.55
N ASN A 124 -3.31 9.03 2.03
CA ASN A 124 -4.56 9.11 2.80
C ASN A 124 -5.15 7.71 3.08
N PHE A 125 -5.05 6.79 2.13
CA PHE A 125 -5.51 5.41 2.27
C PHE A 125 -4.77 4.68 3.39
N THR A 126 -3.47 4.93 3.55
CA THR A 126 -2.61 4.35 4.60
C THR A 126 -2.55 5.19 5.87
N ALA A 127 -3.14 6.39 5.89
CA ALA A 127 -3.08 7.30 7.03
C ALA A 127 -3.69 6.68 8.30
N PRO A 128 -2.97 6.76 9.45
CA PRO A 128 -3.43 6.15 10.69
C PRO A 128 -4.72 6.78 11.19
N GLY A 129 -5.52 5.99 11.92
CA GLY A 129 -6.79 6.42 12.50
C GLY A 129 -7.99 6.36 11.54
N SER A 130 -7.77 6.09 10.25
CA SER A 130 -8.85 5.82 9.29
C SER A 130 -9.30 4.36 9.32
N ARG A 131 -10.59 4.11 9.02
CA ARG A 131 -11.12 2.74 8.89
C ARG A 131 -10.45 1.97 7.74
N THR A 132 -10.11 2.68 6.66
CA THR A 132 -9.43 2.11 5.49
C THR A 132 -8.02 1.65 5.84
N SER A 133 -7.26 2.46 6.59
CA SER A 133 -5.93 2.08 7.03
C SER A 133 -5.96 0.93 8.04
N ALA A 134 -6.93 0.92 8.96
CA ALA A 134 -7.12 -0.20 9.88
C ALA A 134 -7.44 -1.52 9.15
N PHE A 135 -8.28 -1.46 8.11
CA PHE A 135 -8.56 -2.60 7.24
C PHE A 135 -7.30 -3.10 6.53
N LEU A 136 -6.54 -2.20 5.89
CA LEU A 136 -5.30 -2.56 5.20
C LEU A 136 -4.32 -3.22 6.17
N HIS A 137 -4.09 -2.60 7.33
CA HIS A 137 -3.20 -3.14 8.35
C HIS A 137 -3.59 -4.57 8.77
N ALA A 138 -4.89 -4.83 8.97
CA ALA A 138 -5.37 -6.18 9.30
C ALA A 138 -5.14 -7.19 8.17
N GLU A 139 -5.32 -6.81 6.91
CA GLU A 139 -5.04 -7.68 5.77
C GLU A 139 -3.54 -7.99 5.63
N LEU A 140 -2.68 -6.99 5.83
CA LEU A 140 -1.22 -7.20 5.80
C LEU A 140 -0.75 -8.11 6.94
N LEU A 141 -1.35 -8.01 8.12
CA LEU A 141 -1.05 -8.92 9.24
C LEU A 141 -1.45 -10.38 8.92
N LYS A 142 -2.55 -10.59 8.18
CA LYS A 142 -2.93 -11.95 7.73
C LYS A 142 -1.91 -12.52 6.75
N LEU A 143 -1.38 -11.69 5.85
CA LEU A 143 -0.32 -12.10 4.93
C LEU A 143 0.95 -12.49 5.68
N GLU A 144 1.35 -11.67 6.66
CA GLU A 144 2.52 -11.98 7.51
C GLU A 144 2.33 -13.29 8.29
N ALA A 145 1.16 -13.50 8.87
CA ALA A 145 0.85 -14.74 9.58
C ALA A 145 0.87 -15.95 8.64
N ALA A 146 0.35 -15.82 7.41
CA ALA A 146 0.36 -16.89 6.41
C ALA A 146 1.80 -17.24 5.99
N GLU A 147 2.62 -16.23 5.70
CA GLU A 147 4.02 -16.42 5.32
C GLU A 147 4.84 -17.05 6.47
N GLN A 148 4.64 -16.58 7.70
CA GLN A 148 5.28 -17.15 8.87
C GLN A 148 4.86 -18.61 9.10
N SER A 149 3.58 -18.93 8.92
CA SER A 149 3.09 -20.30 9.04
C SER A 149 3.70 -21.23 7.98
N HIS A 150 3.83 -20.74 6.75
CA HIS A 150 4.47 -21.46 5.66
C HIS A 150 5.97 -21.66 5.91
N SER A 151 6.65 -20.68 6.53
CA SER A 151 8.05 -20.80 6.92
C SER A 151 8.27 -21.81 8.06
N LEU A 152 7.32 -21.91 9.00
CA LEU A 152 7.40 -22.82 10.15
C LEU A 152 6.94 -24.25 9.81
N ASP A 153 6.24 -24.45 8.69
CA ASP A 153 5.85 -25.77 8.21
C ASP A 153 7.10 -26.63 7.91
N PRO A 154 7.29 -27.76 8.64
CA PRO A 154 8.39 -28.68 8.38
C PRO A 154 8.35 -29.31 6.97
N TYR A 155 7.15 -29.43 6.37
CA TYR A 155 6.94 -30.08 5.07
C TYR A 155 6.85 -29.11 3.90
N ARG A 156 7.19 -27.83 4.10
CA ARG A 156 7.06 -26.75 3.10
C ARG A 156 7.78 -26.98 1.76
N PHE A 157 8.78 -27.88 1.74
CA PHE A 157 9.57 -28.20 0.55
C PHE A 157 9.11 -29.47 -0.16
N GLU A 158 7.94 -29.99 0.19
CA GLU A 158 7.39 -31.24 -0.31
C GLU A 158 6.00 -31.01 -0.91
N LYS A 159 5.60 -31.91 -1.81
CA LYS A 159 4.25 -31.96 -2.39
C LYS A 159 3.61 -33.30 -2.08
N ARG A 160 2.30 -33.31 -1.86
CA ARG A 160 1.53 -34.55 -1.73
C ARG A 160 0.77 -34.82 -3.02
N ILE A 161 1.04 -35.97 -3.64
CA ILE A 161 0.35 -36.45 -4.84
C ILE A 161 -0.21 -37.82 -4.52
N GLY A 162 -1.54 -38.00 -4.61
CA GLY A 162 -2.18 -39.27 -4.26
C GLY A 162 -1.96 -39.72 -2.81
N GLY A 163 -1.76 -38.79 -1.88
CA GLY A 163 -1.44 -39.07 -0.47
C GLY A 163 0.05 -39.31 -0.18
N GLN A 164 0.86 -39.61 -1.20
CA GLN A 164 2.30 -39.85 -1.06
C GLN A 164 3.09 -38.54 -1.06
N ARG A 165 4.10 -38.45 -0.19
CA ARG A 165 5.06 -37.34 -0.14
C ARG A 165 6.01 -37.40 -1.35
N THR A 166 6.24 -36.26 -1.99
CA THR A 166 7.07 -36.16 -3.20
C THR A 166 7.90 -34.87 -3.20
N TYR A 167 9.07 -34.90 -3.82
CA TYR A 167 9.85 -33.70 -4.16
C TYR A 167 10.27 -33.78 -5.62
N MET A 168 10.08 -32.71 -6.41
CA MET A 168 10.44 -32.69 -7.84
C MET A 168 9.88 -33.88 -8.65
N GLY A 169 8.73 -34.45 -8.24
CA GLY A 169 8.14 -35.65 -8.83
C GLY A 169 8.74 -36.99 -8.35
N CYS A 170 9.80 -36.97 -7.55
CA CYS A 170 10.37 -38.16 -6.92
C CYS A 170 9.62 -38.51 -5.64
N PRO A 171 9.26 -39.79 -5.41
CA PRO A 171 8.61 -40.21 -4.19
C PRO A 171 9.57 -40.13 -2.98
N ILE A 172 9.04 -39.68 -1.84
CA ILE A 172 9.71 -39.67 -0.54
C ILE A 172 9.20 -40.87 0.26
N PRO A 173 10.08 -41.72 0.81
CA PRO A 173 9.66 -42.79 1.72
C PRO A 173 8.96 -42.23 2.97
N ASP A 174 7.94 -42.92 3.48
CA ASP A 174 7.16 -42.44 4.63
C ASP A 174 8.01 -42.22 5.89
N GLU A 175 9.06 -43.04 6.08
CA GLU A 175 10.02 -42.97 7.18
C GLU A 175 11.02 -41.79 7.08
N ALA A 176 11.09 -41.11 5.93
CA ALA A 176 12.03 -40.02 5.75
C ALA A 176 11.63 -38.81 6.62
N PRO A 177 12.57 -38.15 7.33
CA PRO A 177 12.26 -36.90 8.02
C PRO A 177 11.80 -35.82 7.03
N PRO A 178 11.15 -34.74 7.50
CA PRO A 178 10.79 -33.61 6.65
C PRO A 178 12.00 -33.08 5.89
N ARG A 179 11.79 -32.75 4.62
CA ARG A 179 12.82 -32.23 3.73
C ARG A 179 13.34 -30.91 4.28
N PRO A 180 14.65 -30.75 4.50
CA PRO A 180 15.17 -29.57 5.17
C PRO A 180 15.26 -28.33 4.28
N GLU A 181 15.41 -28.50 2.96
CA GLU A 181 15.60 -27.42 1.98
C GLU A 181 15.00 -27.79 0.61
N ASP A 182 14.68 -26.80 -0.21
CA ASP A 182 14.09 -27.01 -1.55
C ASP A 182 15.00 -27.74 -2.55
N ASN A 183 16.32 -27.71 -2.32
CA ASN A 183 17.30 -28.41 -3.16
C ASN A 183 17.79 -29.74 -2.56
N ALA A 184 17.33 -30.12 -1.36
CA ALA A 184 17.76 -31.35 -0.70
C ALA A 184 17.28 -32.59 -1.47
N ILE A 185 18.16 -33.55 -1.72
CA ILE A 185 17.85 -34.78 -2.46
C ILE A 185 17.87 -35.95 -1.48
N TRP A 186 16.86 -36.82 -1.54
CA TRP A 186 16.82 -38.03 -0.72
C TRP A 186 17.87 -39.03 -1.21
N ASN A 187 18.74 -39.51 -0.32
CA ASN A 187 19.65 -40.61 -0.61
C ASN A 187 19.11 -41.90 0.01
N ASP A 188 18.67 -42.81 -0.84
CA ASP A 188 18.06 -44.05 -0.39
C ASP A 188 19.07 -45.02 0.27
N ARG A 189 20.35 -44.96 -0.10
CA ARG A 189 21.41 -45.79 0.48
C ARG A 189 21.78 -45.37 1.90
N THR A 190 21.86 -44.06 2.15
CA THR A 190 22.23 -43.52 3.47
C THR A 190 21.01 -43.13 4.31
N LYS A 191 19.79 -43.22 3.76
CA LYS A 191 18.52 -42.82 4.40
C LYS A 191 18.57 -41.40 4.96
N GLN A 192 19.16 -40.48 4.21
CA GLN A 192 19.40 -39.10 4.63
C GLN A 192 19.20 -38.11 3.48
N TRP A 193 18.87 -36.86 3.82
CA TRP A 193 18.86 -35.73 2.90
C TRP A 193 20.27 -35.26 2.57
N ILE A 194 20.56 -35.06 1.28
CA ILE A 194 21.84 -34.54 0.79
C ILE A 194 21.59 -33.18 0.14
N LEU A 195 22.34 -32.17 0.58
CA LEU A 195 22.39 -30.88 -0.08
C LEU A 195 23.42 -30.94 -1.21
N PRO A 196 23.02 -30.68 -2.47
CA PRO A 196 23.97 -30.53 -3.57
C PRO A 196 24.97 -29.44 -3.19
N ARG A 197 26.25 -29.79 -3.09
CA ARG A 197 27.30 -28.78 -2.94
C ARG A 197 27.30 -27.96 -4.22
N LEU A 198 27.02 -26.65 -4.11
CA LEU A 198 27.34 -25.71 -5.18
C LEU A 198 28.81 -25.97 -5.52
N ARG A 199 29.07 -26.47 -6.74
CA ARG A 199 30.43 -26.53 -7.25
C ARG A 199 30.96 -25.11 -7.19
N SER A 200 31.86 -24.83 -6.25
CA SER A 200 32.68 -23.64 -6.27
C SER A 200 33.34 -23.64 -7.64
N LYS A 201 32.92 -22.71 -8.50
CA LYS A 201 33.59 -22.47 -9.77
C LYS A 201 34.94 -21.88 -9.38
N ALA A 202 35.93 -22.74 -9.18
CA ALA A 202 37.30 -22.33 -9.00
C ALA A 202 37.67 -21.55 -10.26
N ALA A 203 37.76 -20.22 -10.12
CA ALA A 203 38.38 -19.39 -11.13
C ALA A 203 39.84 -19.85 -11.22
N SER A 204 40.20 -20.36 -12.39
CA SER A 204 41.59 -20.60 -12.77
C SER A 204 42.09 -19.42 -13.60
#